data_AF-A0A7W9G201-F1
#
_entry.id   AF-A0A7W9G201-F1
#
_cell.length_a   1.000
_cell.length_b   1.000
_cell.length_c   1.000
_cell.angle_alpha   90.00
_cell.angle_beta   90.00
_cell.angle_gamma   90.00
#
_symmetry.space_group_name_H-M   'P 1'
#
loop_
_entity.id
_entity.type
_entity.pdbx_description
1 polymer ?
#
loop_
_entity_poly.entity_id
_entity_poly.type
_entity_poly.pdbx_seq_one_letter_code
_entity_poly.pdbx_strand_id
1 'polypeptide(L)' 'MSETGSVGEAAHNCGAGEGGGIAPGSAGWATLTLQPGRYELICNFPGHYAAGMRAELDVSQ' A
#
# COMPACT_ATOMS: atom_id res chain seq x y z
N MET A 1 -7.77 -6.43 -9.15
CA MET A 1 -8.52 -6.01 -7.95
C MET A 1 -8.82 -4.53 -8.13
N SER A 2 -9.98 -4.05 -7.71
CA SER A 2 -10.32 -2.63 -7.80
C SER A 2 -9.77 -1.93 -6.56
N GLU A 3 -8.91 -0.93 -6.75
CA GLU A 3 -8.32 -0.11 -5.68
C GLU A 3 -9.26 1.06 -5.29
N THR A 4 -10.54 1.00 -5.64
CA THR A 4 -11.48 2.14 -5.50
C THR A 4 -11.71 2.57 -4.04
N GLY A 5 -11.28 1.79 -3.05
CA GLY A 5 -11.28 2.14 -1.63
C GLY A 5 -9.90 2.44 -1.03
N SER A 6 -8.82 2.38 -1.82
CA SER A 6 -7.48 2.68 -1.34
C SER A 6 -7.35 4.17 -1.02
N VAL A 7 -6.71 4.46 0.12
CA VAL A 7 -6.49 5.83 0.62
C VAL A 7 -5.11 6.39 0.24
N GLY A 8 -4.29 5.57 -0.43
CA GLY A 8 -3.04 5.95 -1.07
C GLY A 8 -2.13 4.76 -1.35
N GLU A 9 -1.09 4.98 -2.15
CA GLU A 9 -0.21 3.93 -2.66
C GLU A 9 1.27 4.35 -2.69
N ALA A 10 2.15 3.38 -2.45
CA ALA A 10 3.57 3.49 -2.73
C ALA A 10 3.90 2.56 -3.91
N ALA A 11 3.98 3.12 -5.11
CA ALA A 11 4.13 2.34 -6.34
C ALA A 11 5.27 2.82 -7.24
N HIS A 12 5.99 3.87 -6.86
CA HIS A 12 7.13 4.41 -7.60
C HIS A 12 8.48 3.93 -7.02
N ASN A 13 9.42 3.58 -7.91
CA ASN A 13 10.77 3.20 -7.52
C ASN A 13 11.55 4.41 -7.01
N CYS A 14 12.14 4.29 -5.81
CA CYS A 14 12.96 5.32 -5.17
C CYS A 14 12.26 6.69 -5.10
N GLY A 15 10.93 6.69 -4.90
CA GLY A 15 10.13 7.89 -4.96
C GLY A 15 8.76 7.75 -4.30
N ALA A 16 8.04 8.87 -4.29
CA ALA A 16 6.62 8.91 -3.96
C ALA A 16 5.74 8.92 -5.20
N GLY A 17 4.47 8.54 -5.00
CA GLY A 17 3.42 8.61 -6.00
C GLY A 17 3.17 7.31 -6.75
N GLU A 18 2.32 7.43 -7.77
CA GLU A 18 1.83 6.33 -8.59
C GLU A 18 2.94 5.65 -9.39
N GLY A 19 2.74 4.38 -9.73
CA GLY A 19 3.65 3.63 -10.58
C GLY A 19 3.18 2.20 -10.83
N GLY A 20 4.06 1.39 -11.40
CA GLY A 20 3.78 -0.02 -11.68
C GLY A 20 4.04 -0.96 -10.49
N GLY A 21 4.42 -0.43 -9.34
CA GLY A 21 4.89 -1.18 -8.18
C GLY A 21 6.37 -0.96 -7.88
N ILE A 22 6.81 -1.42 -6.71
CA ILE A 22 8.19 -1.28 -6.23
C ILE A 22 9.02 -2.48 -6.71
N ALA A 23 10.08 -2.20 -7.48
CA ALA A 23 10.99 -3.20 -8.02
C ALA A 23 11.84 -3.87 -6.91
N PRO A 24 12.31 -5.11 -7.12
CA PRO A 24 13.21 -5.77 -6.19
C PRO A 24 14.44 -4.93 -5.87
N GLY A 25 14.78 -4.81 -4.59
CA GLY A 25 15.93 -4.02 -4.12
C GLY A 25 15.71 -2.51 -4.10
N SER A 26 14.52 -2.03 -4.47
CA SER A 26 14.12 -0.61 -4.35
C SER A 26 13.17 -0.39 -3.18
N ALA A 27 12.94 0.88 -2.85
CA ALA A 27 11.93 1.30 -1.89
C ALA A 27 11.04 2.38 -2.53
N GLY A 28 9.80 2.52 -2.06
CA GLY A 28 8.89 3.60 -2.40
C GLY A 28 8.19 4.09 -1.14
N TRP A 29 7.61 5.29 -1.18
CA TRP A 29 6.92 5.85 -0.01
C TRP A 29 5.69 6.65 -0.38
N ALA A 30 4.77 6.79 0.56
CA ALA A 30 3.64 7.70 0.50
C ALA A 30 3.44 8.34 1.86
N THR A 31 2.98 9.59 1.89
CA THR A 31 2.63 10.28 3.13
C THR A 31 1.13 10.48 3.14
N LEU A 32 0.46 9.91 4.13
CA LEU A 32 -1.00 9.88 4.22
C LEU A 32 -1.46 10.51 5.54
N THR A 33 -2.55 11.28 5.48
CA THR A 33 -3.27 11.73 6.67
C THR A 33 -4.47 10.82 6.88
N LEU A 34 -4.40 9.94 7.87
CA LEU A 34 -5.44 8.96 8.17
C LEU A 34 -6.31 9.42 9.33
N GLN A 35 -7.61 9.13 9.25
CA GLN A 35 -8.49 9.23 10.41
C GLN A 35 -8.27 8.01 11.31
N PRO A 36 -8.61 8.07 12.60
CA PRO A 36 -8.57 6.88 13.43
C PRO A 36 -9.50 5.79 12.93
N GLY A 37 -9.00 4.56 12.91
CA GLY A 37 -9.65 3.43 12.26
C GLY A 37 -8.67 2.31 11.92
N ARG A 38 -9.20 1.27 11.30
CA ARG A 38 -8.45 0.10 10.87
C ARG A 38 -8.24 0.12 9.37
N TYR A 39 -6.99 -0.01 8.95
CA TYR A 39 -6.57 0.00 7.56
C TYR A 39 -5.84 -1.31 7.25
N GLU A 40 -5.91 -1.74 6.00
CA GLU A 40 -5.16 -2.88 5.50
C GLU A 40 -4.12 -2.39 4.49
N LEU A 41 -2.86 -2.70 4.73
CA LEU A 41 -1.78 -2.51 3.78
C LEU A 41 -1.68 -3.79 2.96
N ILE A 42 -1.84 -3.68 1.66
CA ILE A 42 -1.85 -4.84 0.76
C ILE A 42 -0.82 -4.70 -0.35
N CYS A 43 -0.37 -5.84 -0.88
CA CYS A 43 0.21 -5.89 -2.22
C CYS A 43 -0.88 -6.32 -3.21
N ASN A 44 -1.20 -5.45 -4.16
CA ASN A 44 -2.27 -5.67 -5.14
C ASN A 44 -1.83 -6.48 -6.38
N PHE A 45 -0.57 -6.95 -6.43
CA PHE A 45 -0.11 -7.85 -7.48
C PHE A 45 -0.91 -9.17 -7.47
N PRO A 46 -1.21 -9.75 -8.65
CA PRO A 46 -2.00 -10.97 -8.74
C PRO A 46 -1.47 -12.09 -7.83
N GLY A 47 -2.33 -12.61 -6.96
CA GLY A 47 -2.01 -13.72 -6.04
C GLY A 47 -1.30 -13.34 -4.75
N HIS A 48 -0.68 -12.15 -4.65
CA HIS A 48 0.13 -11.78 -3.47
C HIS A 48 -0.72 -11.62 -2.20
N TYR A 49 -1.88 -10.96 -2.30
CA TYR A 49 -2.80 -10.84 -1.18
C TYR A 49 -3.26 -12.20 -0.63
N ALA A 50 -3.68 -13.10 -1.53
CA ALA A 50 -4.13 -14.45 -1.19
C ALA A 50 -2.99 -15.30 -0.59
N ALA A 51 -1.75 -15.08 -1.03
CA ALA A 51 -0.55 -15.68 -0.47
C ALA A 51 -0.13 -15.09 0.89
N GLY A 52 -0.83 -14.07 1.40
CA GLY A 52 -0.60 -13.50 2.73
C GLY A 52 0.17 -12.19 2.76
N MET A 53 0.47 -11.57 1.62
CA MET A 53 1.18 -10.29 1.56
C MET A 53 0.24 -9.11 1.89
N ARG A 54 -0.13 -9.05 3.17
CA ARG A 54 -0.99 -8.03 3.77
C ARG A 54 -0.57 -7.76 5.21
N ALA A 55 -0.85 -6.56 5.71
CA ALA A 55 -0.65 -6.19 7.11
C ALA A 55 -1.80 -5.28 7.58
N GLU A 56 -2.11 -5.33 8.87
CA GLU A 56 -3.11 -4.45 9.49
C GLU A 56 -2.41 -3.22 10.09
N LEU A 57 -3.05 -2.06 9.95
CA LEU A 57 -2.66 -0.80 10.59
C LEU A 57 -3.86 -0.23 11.33
N ASP A 58 -3.82 -0.29 12.66
CA ASP A 58 -4.75 0.45 13.50
C ASP A 58 -4.18 1.85 13.78
N VAL A 59 -4.95 2.88 13.43
CA VAL A 59 -4.66 4.28 13.72
C VAL A 59 -5.56 4.70 14.88
N SER A 60 -4.97 5.08 16.01
CA SER A 60 -5.70 5.59 17.19
C SER A 60 -5.62 7.11 17.29
N GLN A 61 -6.52 7.68 18.11
CA GLN A 61 -6.47 9.10 18.54
C GLN A 61 -5.27 9.36 19.45
#